data_AF-A0A3N5GHF3-F1
#
_entry.id   AF-A0A3N5GHF3-F1
#
_cell.length_a   1.000
_cell.length_b   1.000
_cell.length_c   1.000
_cell.angle_alpha   90.00
_cell.angle_beta   90.00
_cell.angle_gamma   90.00
#
_symmetry.space_group_name_H-M   'P 1'
#
loop_
_entity.id
_entity.type
_entity.pdbx_description
1 polymer ?
#
loop_
_entity_poly.entity_id
_entity_poly.type
_entity_poly.pdbx_seq_one_letter_code
_entity_poly.pdbx_strand_id
1 'polypeptide(L)'
;MRLPLSGCLVLLIGVCSPRLATAQNPGGAELYKSQCATCHDAGADRAPTLDALRTMSASRVLESIEVGSMISMAHGRTAAERRAIAEFASGKSFDAPLMTTPSPGAMCSSNNSFAD
;
A
#
# COMPACT_ATOMS: atom_id res chain seq x y z
N MET A 1 -15.05 69.41 -11.05
CA MET A 1 -15.30 68.99 -9.65
C MET A 1 -14.38 67.81 -9.37
N ARG A 2 -13.46 67.94 -8.40
CA ARG A 2 -12.46 66.92 -8.05
C ARG A 2 -13.05 66.00 -6.98
N LEU A 3 -12.92 64.68 -7.12
CA LEU A 3 -13.02 63.75 -5.99
C LEU A 3 -11.84 62.75 -6.05
N PRO A 4 -10.99 62.69 -5.01
CA PRO A 4 -9.84 61.79 -4.95
C PRO A 4 -10.14 60.53 -4.13
N LEU A 5 -9.14 59.65 -4.14
CA LEU A 5 -8.65 58.88 -2.98
C LEU A 5 -8.92 57.36 -2.99
N SER A 6 -7.84 56.67 -3.38
CA SER A 6 -7.27 55.53 -2.65
C SER A 6 -8.07 54.23 -2.65
N GLY A 7 -8.05 53.55 -3.79
CA GLY A 7 -8.20 52.11 -3.82
C GLY A 7 -6.87 51.47 -3.41
N CYS A 8 -6.74 51.14 -2.12
CA CYS A 8 -5.64 50.31 -1.62
C CYS A 8 -5.78 48.92 -2.26
N LEU A 9 -5.07 48.71 -3.38
CA LEU A 9 -4.96 47.40 -4.04
C LEU A 9 -4.11 46.51 -3.14
N VAL A 10 -4.76 45.84 -2.19
CA VAL A 10 -4.14 44.78 -1.40
C VAL A 10 -3.92 43.60 -2.33
N LEU A 11 -2.71 43.53 -2.90
CA LEU A 11 -2.22 42.39 -3.64
C LEU A 11 -2.10 41.22 -2.66
N LEU A 12 -3.11 40.36 -2.59
CA LEU A 12 -3.05 39.09 -1.87
C LEU A 12 -2.01 38.20 -2.56
N ILE A 13 -0.78 38.24 -2.07
CA ILE A 13 0.30 37.34 -2.46
C ILE A 13 -0.13 35.94 -1.98
N GLY A 14 -0.73 35.18 -2.89
CA GLY A 14 -1.12 33.79 -2.66
C GLY A 14 0.12 32.96 -2.36
N VAL A 15 0.25 32.51 -1.11
CA VAL A 15 1.33 31.65 -0.66
C VAL A 15 1.12 30.27 -1.30
N CYS A 16 1.80 30.01 -2.41
CA CYS A 16 1.85 28.70 -3.06
C CYS A 16 2.80 27.80 -2.26
N SER A 17 2.30 27.21 -1.17
CA SER A 17 3.06 26.20 -0.43
C SER A 17 3.23 24.95 -1.29
N PRO A 18 4.47 24.45 -1.52
CA PRO A 18 4.67 23.21 -2.25
C PRO A 18 4.10 22.06 -1.43
N ARG A 19 3.09 21.36 -1.96
CA ARG A 19 2.67 20.08 -1.39
C ARG A 19 3.75 19.06 -1.71
N LEU A 20 4.46 18.56 -0.69
CA LEU A 20 5.23 17.33 -0.85
C LEU A 20 4.25 16.21 -1.19
N ALA A 21 4.29 15.74 -2.44
CA ALA A 21 3.58 14.56 -2.86
C ALA A 21 4.25 13.36 -2.21
N THR A 22 3.66 12.83 -1.13
CA THR A 22 4.01 11.50 -0.65
C THR A 22 3.49 10.49 -1.66
N ALA A 23 4.33 9.56 -2.10
CA ALA A 23 3.89 8.44 -2.92
C ALA A 23 2.83 7.67 -2.14
N GLN A 24 1.56 7.84 -2.51
CA GLN A 24 0.46 7.07 -1.94
C GLN A 24 0.59 5.66 -2.50
N ASN A 25 0.72 4.67 -1.62
CA ASN A 25 0.72 3.29 -2.06
C ASN A 25 -0.65 3.00 -2.71
N PRO A 26 -0.70 2.30 -3.86
CA PRO A 26 -1.98 1.98 -4.50
C PRO A 26 -2.88 1.21 -3.53
N GLY A 27 -4.17 1.51 -3.57
CA GLY A 27 -5.15 0.86 -2.70
C GLY A 27 -5.30 -0.63 -3.01
N GLY A 28 -5.70 -1.42 -2.02
CA GLY A 28 -5.88 -2.87 -2.17
C GLY A 28 -6.84 -3.28 -3.29
N ALA A 29 -7.89 -2.48 -3.53
CA ALA A 29 -8.84 -2.70 -4.62
C ALA A 29 -8.21 -2.56 -6.01
N GLU A 30 -7.35 -1.55 -6.18
CA GLU A 30 -6.64 -1.28 -7.43
C GLU A 30 -5.61 -2.37 -7.71
N LEU A 31 -4.82 -2.74 -6.69
CA LEU A 31 -3.87 -3.85 -6.76
C LEU A 31 -4.57 -5.17 -7.12
N TYR A 32 -5.68 -5.49 -6.45
CA TYR A 32 -6.45 -6.70 -6.74
C TYR A 32 -6.96 -6.72 -8.17
N LYS A 33 -7.56 -5.63 -8.64
CA LYS A 33 -8.07 -5.52 -10.00
C LYS A 33 -6.96 -5.69 -11.05
N SER A 34 -5.78 -5.13 -10.78
CA SER A 34 -4.66 -5.15 -11.72
C SER A 34 -4.02 -6.53 -11.91
N GLN A 35 -4.06 -7.41 -10.90
CA GLN A 35 -3.22 -8.62 -10.89
C GLN A 35 -3.92 -9.89 -10.38
N CYS A 36 -4.98 -9.76 -9.57
CA CYS A 36 -5.65 -10.89 -8.93
C CYS A 36 -6.96 -11.27 -9.62
N ALA A 37 -7.71 -10.28 -10.11
CA ALA A 37 -9.03 -10.45 -10.71
C ALA A 37 -9.05 -11.42 -11.90
N THR A 38 -7.98 -11.45 -12.70
CA THR A 38 -7.87 -12.36 -13.86
C THR A 38 -8.09 -13.83 -13.52
N CYS A 39 -7.75 -14.26 -12.30
CA CYS A 39 -7.97 -15.64 -11.86
C CYS A 39 -9.13 -15.77 -10.85
N HIS A 40 -9.25 -14.81 -9.92
CA HIS A 40 -10.21 -14.91 -8.83
C HIS A 40 -11.63 -14.46 -9.21
N ASP A 41 -11.78 -13.48 -10.11
CA ASP A 41 -13.11 -13.09 -10.63
C ASP A 41 -13.54 -14.03 -11.76
N ALA A 42 -12.57 -14.55 -12.52
CA ALA A 42 -12.83 -15.57 -13.54
C ALA A 42 -13.19 -16.94 -12.94
N GLY A 43 -12.95 -17.15 -11.64
CA GLY A 43 -13.25 -18.41 -10.95
C GLY A 43 -12.43 -19.60 -11.48
N ALA A 44 -11.13 -19.40 -11.75
CA ALA A 44 -10.26 -20.48 -12.22
C ALA A 44 -10.21 -21.64 -11.21
N ASP A 45 -10.06 -22.88 -11.68
CA ASP A 45 -10.16 -24.12 -10.86
C ASP A 45 -9.31 -24.13 -9.57
N ARG A 46 -8.20 -23.38 -9.55
CA ARG A 46 -7.25 -23.31 -8.43
C ARG A 46 -7.28 -21.96 -7.68
N ALA A 47 -8.19 -21.06 -8.04
CA ALA A 47 -8.34 -19.73 -7.46
C ALA A 47 -9.74 -19.60 -6.83
N PRO A 48 -9.86 -19.53 -5.49
CA PRO A 48 -11.15 -19.29 -4.85
C PRO A 48 -11.73 -17.95 -5.31
N THR A 49 -13.05 -17.85 -5.48
CA THR A 49 -13.69 -16.60 -5.89
C THR A 49 -13.46 -15.48 -4.86
N LEU A 50 -13.64 -14.22 -5.27
CA LEU A 50 -13.58 -13.10 -4.31
C LEU A 50 -14.55 -13.32 -3.13
N ASP A 51 -15.76 -13.81 -3.37
CA ASP A 51 -16.73 -14.14 -2.33
C ASP A 51 -16.22 -15.23 -1.38
N ALA A 52 -15.54 -16.26 -1.90
CA ALA A 52 -14.89 -17.26 -1.04
C ALA A 52 -13.78 -16.61 -0.20
N LEU A 53 -12.98 -15.71 -0.77
CA LEU A 53 -11.96 -14.95 -0.02
C LEU A 53 -12.60 -14.08 1.08
N ARG A 54 -13.82 -13.55 0.88
CA ARG A 54 -14.57 -12.82 1.92
C ARG A 54 -14.90 -13.66 3.15
N THR A 55 -14.89 -14.99 3.05
CA THR A 55 -15.10 -15.87 4.22
C THR A 55 -13.82 -16.09 5.03
N MET A 56 -12.66 -15.75 4.48
CA MET A 56 -11.35 -15.96 5.11
C MET A 56 -10.94 -14.77 6.00
N SER A 57 -9.99 -14.99 6.90
CA SER A 57 -9.33 -13.88 7.62
C SER A 57 -8.32 -13.17 6.72
N ALA A 58 -8.06 -11.88 6.98
CA ALA A 58 -7.03 -11.13 6.28
C ALA A 58 -5.65 -11.80 6.42
N SER A 59 -5.34 -12.33 7.61
CA SER A 59 -4.11 -13.08 7.88
C SER A 59 -3.99 -14.34 7.02
N ARG A 60 -5.08 -15.08 6.80
CA ARG A 60 -5.04 -16.30 5.99
C ARG A 60 -4.82 -16.00 4.51
N VAL A 61 -5.40 -14.91 4.01
CA VAL A 61 -5.13 -14.43 2.64
C VAL A 61 -3.67 -13.98 2.52
N LEU A 62 -3.18 -13.21 3.49
CA LEU A 62 -1.79 -12.74 3.50
C LEU A 62 -0.78 -13.90 3.52
N GLU A 63 -0.98 -14.88 4.40
CA GLU A 63 -0.13 -16.08 4.47
C GLU A 63 -0.05 -16.79 3.11
N SER A 64 -1.18 -16.88 2.40
CA SER A 64 -1.27 -17.55 1.11
C SER A 64 -0.42 -16.87 0.04
N ILE A 65 -0.30 -15.53 0.09
CA ILE A 65 0.48 -14.72 -0.86
C ILE A 65 1.92 -14.41 -0.40
N GLU A 66 2.27 -14.67 0.86
CA GLU A 66 3.62 -14.44 1.39
C GLU A 66 4.45 -15.71 1.50
N VAL A 67 3.84 -16.84 1.87
CA VAL A 67 4.54 -18.10 2.12
C VAL A 67 3.80 -19.33 1.58
N GLY A 68 2.57 -19.15 1.10
CA GLY A 68 1.70 -20.24 0.65
C GLY A 68 1.69 -20.47 -0.86
N SER A 69 0.62 -21.11 -1.32
CA SER A 69 0.44 -21.55 -2.71
C SER A 69 0.34 -20.41 -3.73
N MET A 70 0.13 -19.17 -3.30
CA MET A 70 0.02 -18.00 -4.18
C MET A 70 1.25 -17.09 -4.11
N ILE A 71 2.33 -17.48 -3.42
CA ILE A 71 3.52 -16.65 -3.24
C ILE A 71 4.06 -16.06 -4.56
N SER A 72 4.14 -16.89 -5.61
CA SER A 72 4.65 -16.47 -6.92
C SER A 72 3.76 -15.42 -7.60
N MET A 73 2.45 -15.41 -7.30
CA MET A 73 1.51 -14.45 -7.89
C MET A 73 1.61 -13.06 -7.26
N ALA A 74 2.14 -12.96 -6.04
CA ALA A 74 2.38 -11.70 -5.35
C ALA A 74 3.85 -11.25 -5.41
N HIS A 75 4.65 -11.87 -6.29
CA HIS A 75 6.04 -11.51 -6.49
C HIS A 75 6.18 -10.03 -6.87
N GLY A 76 7.17 -9.34 -6.30
CA GLY A 76 7.40 -7.91 -6.55
C GLY A 76 6.40 -6.96 -5.89
N ARG A 77 5.48 -7.47 -5.04
CA ARG A 77 4.69 -6.62 -4.13
C ARG A 77 5.45 -6.38 -2.84
N THR A 78 5.41 -5.15 -2.35
CA THR A 78 5.89 -4.77 -1.02
C THR A 78 5.02 -5.38 0.07
N ALA A 79 5.52 -5.44 1.31
CA ALA A 79 4.73 -5.92 2.45
C ALA A 79 3.44 -5.10 2.66
N ALA A 80 3.52 -3.78 2.43
CA ALA A 80 2.36 -2.90 2.52
C ALA A 80 1.30 -3.21 1.43
N GLU A 81 1.72 -3.42 0.19
CA GLU A 81 0.81 -3.79 -0.90
C GLU A 81 0.18 -5.16 -0.67
N ARG A 82 0.94 -6.16 -0.22
CA ARG A 82 0.40 -7.50 0.09
C ARG A 82 -0.64 -7.43 1.20
N ARG A 83 -0.42 -6.63 2.25
CA ARG A 83 -1.46 -6.41 3.26
C ARG A 83 -2.70 -5.75 2.67
N ALA A 84 -2.53 -4.70 1.87
CA ALA A 84 -3.66 -4.00 1.25
C ALA A 84 -4.48 -4.94 0.37
N ILE A 85 -3.84 -5.82 -0.40
CA ILE A 85 -4.50 -6.88 -1.18
C ILE A 85 -5.26 -7.83 -0.25
N ALA A 86 -4.66 -8.28 0.83
CA ALA A 86 -5.28 -9.22 1.77
C ALA A 86 -6.51 -8.62 2.48
N GLU A 87 -6.43 -7.35 2.89
CA GLU A 87 -7.56 -6.63 3.49
C GLU A 87 -8.68 -6.42 2.47
N PHE A 88 -8.33 -5.99 1.25
CA PHE A 88 -9.33 -5.84 0.20
C PHE A 88 -9.99 -7.17 -0.16
N ALA A 89 -9.23 -8.26 -0.33
CA ALA A 89 -9.77 -9.55 -0.76
C ALA A 89 -10.65 -10.20 0.33
N SER A 90 -10.24 -10.12 1.59
CA SER A 90 -10.99 -10.70 2.72
C SER A 90 -12.13 -9.81 3.22
N GLY A 91 -12.07 -8.50 2.94
CA GLY A 91 -12.99 -7.50 3.51
C GLY A 91 -12.78 -7.25 4.99
N LYS A 92 -11.64 -7.66 5.54
CA LYS A 92 -11.32 -7.55 6.97
C LYS A 92 -10.00 -6.82 7.13
N SER A 93 -9.92 -5.96 8.14
CA SER A 93 -8.69 -5.28 8.51
C SER A 93 -7.84 -6.14 9.42
N PHE A 94 -6.55 -5.83 9.49
CA PHE A 94 -5.72 -6.37 10.56
C PHE A 94 -5.77 -5.49 11.80
N ASP A 95 -5.64 -6.11 12.97
CA ASP A 95 -5.69 -5.39 14.25
C ASP A 95 -4.40 -4.62 14.58
N ALA A 96 -3.26 -5.09 14.06
CA ALA A 96 -1.96 -4.48 14.30
C ALA A 96 -1.52 -3.60 13.12
N PRO A 97 -0.72 -2.54 13.34
CA PRO A 97 -0.07 -1.84 12.24
C PRO A 97 1.04 -2.71 11.61
N LEU A 98 1.39 -2.41 10.35
CA LEU A 98 2.59 -2.99 9.75
C LEU A 98 3.84 -2.35 10.33
N MET A 99 4.73 -3.18 10.88
CA MET A 99 6.06 -2.78 11.32
C MET A 99 7.09 -3.49 10.44
N THR A 100 7.65 -2.75 9.49
CA THR A 100 8.71 -3.25 8.59
C THR A 100 10.11 -2.81 9.02
N THR A 101 10.20 -1.93 10.02
CA THR A 101 11.48 -1.49 10.59
C THR A 101 11.99 -2.55 11.56
N PRO A 102 13.13 -3.18 11.32
CA PRO A 102 13.66 -4.18 12.23
C PRO A 102 14.24 -3.54 13.49
N SER A 103 14.28 -4.29 14.59
CA SER A 103 15.00 -3.86 15.80
C SER A 103 16.50 -3.71 15.50
N PRO A 104 17.21 -2.74 16.12
CA PRO A 104 18.66 -2.59 15.95
C PRO A 104 19.45 -3.88 16.21
N GLY A 105 19.03 -4.71 17.18
CA GLY A 105 19.69 -5.99 17.48
C GLY A 105 19.44 -7.09 16.45
N ALA A 106 18.52 -6.89 15.49
CA ALA A 106 18.27 -7.81 14.38
C ALA A 106 19.16 -7.51 13.16
N MET A 107 19.90 -6.40 13.18
CA MET A 107 20.84 -6.02 12.13
C MET A 107 22.19 -6.70 12.37
N CYS A 108 22.82 -7.22 11.30
CA CYS A 108 24.20 -7.69 11.39
C CYS A 108 25.13 -6.51 11.73
N SER A 109 26.01 -6.68 12.71
CA SER A 109 27.11 -5.74 12.94
C SER A 109 28.06 -5.80 11.75
N SER A 110 28.27 -4.67 11.07
CA SER A 110 29.27 -4.55 10.00
C SER A 110 30.69 -4.65 10.60
N ASN A 111 31.16 -5.87 10.87
CA ASN A 111 32.59 -6.13 11.02
C ASN A 111 33.13 -6.45 9.63
N ASN A 112 33.90 -5.51 9.07
CA ASN A 112 34.57 -5.67 7.78
C ASN A 112 35.71 -6.69 7.88
N SER A 113 35.37 -7.98 7.95
CA SER A 113 36.33 -9.09 7.96
C SER A 113 36.38 -9.88 6.65
N PHE A 114 35.77 -9.37 5.58
CA PHE A 114 35.93 -9.93 4.23
C PHE A 114 37.21 -9.38 3.59
N ALA A 115 38.36 -9.89 4.03
CA ALA A 115 39.65 -9.69 3.39
C ALA A 115 40.28 -11.07 3.18
N ASP A 116 40.04 -11.66 2.02
CA ASP A 116 40.81 -12.75 1.41
C ASP A 116 40.81 -12.56 -0.11
#